data_AF-A0A812RVD7-F1
#
_entry.id   AF-A0A812RVD7-F1
#
_cell.length_a   1.000
_cell.length_b   1.000
_cell.length_c   1.000
_cell.angle_alpha   90.00
_cell.angle_beta   90.00
_cell.angle_gamma   90.00
#
_symmetry.space_group_name_H-M   'P 1'
#
loop_
_entity.id
_entity.type
_entity.pdbx_description
1 polymer ?
#
loop_
_entity_poly.entity_id
_entity_poly.type
_entity_poly.pdbx_seq_one_letter_code
_entity_poly.pdbx_strand_id
1 'polypeptide(L)'
;MPSLDEEGDNAIGQKVKDMYYEIINGKGGKRSYEEEANEADEKKHVKKLNKRREKELRKQQKKLQDEMAKVDSDDDIPFFMQDASIKAAMRERAEEDMVQFRASEN
;
A
#
# COMPACT_ATOMS: atom_id res chain seq x y z
N MET A 1 36.41 2.30 19.19
CA MET A 1 35.34 3.25 19.46
C MET A 1 35.83 4.60 18.96
N PRO A 2 35.45 5.04 17.74
CA PRO A 2 35.74 6.39 17.30
C PRO A 2 35.11 7.38 18.29
N SER A 3 35.83 8.44 18.65
CA SER A 3 35.32 9.43 19.60
C SER A 3 34.19 10.23 18.95
N LEU A 4 33.24 10.73 19.75
CA LEU A 4 32.18 11.65 19.29
C LEU A 4 32.73 12.94 18.64
N ASP A 5 34.04 13.16 18.72
CA ASP A 5 34.73 14.25 18.04
C ASP A 5 35.03 13.98 16.57
N GLU A 6 35.12 12.72 16.15
CA GLU A 6 35.42 12.36 14.75
C GLU A 6 34.19 12.31 13.83
N GLU A 7 32.95 12.22 14.38
CA GLU A 7 31.69 12.23 13.60
C GLU A 7 31.02 13.63 13.51
N GLY A 8 31.64 14.65 14.09
CA GLY A 8 31.01 15.95 14.36
C GLY A 8 30.98 16.97 13.22
N ASP A 9 31.64 16.73 12.08
CA ASP A 9 31.83 17.75 11.04
C ASP A 9 30.62 17.91 10.08
N ASN A 10 29.45 17.44 10.52
CA ASN A 10 28.17 17.62 9.84
C ASN A 10 27.27 18.55 10.68
N ALA A 11 26.49 19.42 10.03
CA ALA A 11 25.62 20.39 10.70
C ALA A 11 24.63 19.77 11.71
N ILE A 12 24.30 18.48 11.56
CA ILE A 12 23.49 17.71 12.51
C ILE A 12 24.31 17.31 13.74
N GLY A 13 25.56 16.88 13.55
CA GLY A 13 26.48 16.49 14.63
C GLY A 13 26.76 17.65 15.57
N GLN A 14 26.98 18.85 15.04
CA GLN A 14 27.16 20.05 15.87
C GLN A 14 25.91 20.38 16.71
N LYS A 15 24.71 20.33 16.11
CA LYS A 15 23.45 20.54 16.84
C LYS A 15 23.22 19.52 17.96
N VAL A 16 23.63 18.27 17.74
CA VAL A 16 23.53 17.22 18.76
C VAL A 16 24.51 17.48 19.91
N LYS A 17 25.75 17.91 19.62
CA LYS A 17 26.72 18.32 20.64
C LYS A 17 26.22 19.52 21.45
N ASP A 18 25.70 20.53 20.77
CA ASP A 18 25.15 21.73 21.42
C ASP A 18 23.99 21.35 22.37
N MET A 19 23.05 20.52 21.90
CA MET A 19 21.96 19.99 22.75
C MET A 19 22.48 19.15 23.93
N TYR A 20 23.50 18.31 23.71
CA TYR A 20 24.10 17.49 24.76
C TYR A 20 24.68 18.36 25.89
N TYR A 21 25.43 19.41 25.54
CA TYR A 21 25.98 20.33 26.52
C TYR A 21 24.91 21.22 27.16
N GLU A 22 23.86 21.62 26.44
CA GLU A 22 22.72 22.34 27.02
C GLU A 22 22.01 21.50 28.10
N ILE A 23 21.81 20.21 27.85
CA ILE A 23 21.18 19.28 28.81
C ILE A 23 22.06 19.11 30.05
N ILE A 24 23.37 18.85 29.88
CA ILE A 24 24.31 18.69 31.01
C ILE A 24 24.39 19.95 31.87
N ASN A 25 24.37 21.13 31.24
CA ASN A 25 24.44 22.40 31.95
C ASN A 25 23.10 22.84 32.55
N GLY A 26 22.06 22.00 32.49
CA GLY A 26 20.72 22.33 33.00
C GLY A 26 20.04 23.48 32.24
N LYS A 27 20.57 23.84 31.08
CA LYS A 27 20.03 24.86 30.17
C LYS A 27 19.10 24.26 29.11
N GLY A 28 18.96 22.93 29.09
CA GLY A 28 18.04 22.23 28.20
C GLY A 28 16.64 22.81 28.33
N GLY A 29 16.15 23.42 27.25
CA GLY A 29 14.83 24.03 27.24
C GLY A 29 13.76 22.99 27.57
N LYS A 30 12.92 23.28 28.57
CA LYS A 30 11.65 22.57 28.74
C LYS A 30 10.75 22.95 27.56
N ARG A 31 10.83 22.22 26.47
CA ARG A 31 9.82 22.32 25.40
C ARG A 31 8.56 21.63 25.90
N SER A 32 7.57 22.41 26.30
CA SER A 32 6.21 21.91 26.46
C SER A 32 5.63 21.65 25.08
N TYR A 33 4.86 20.56 24.96
CA TYR A 33 4.07 20.33 23.76
C TYR A 33 3.02 21.45 23.65
N GLU A 34 3.01 22.18 22.54
CA GLU A 34 1.94 23.16 22.27
C GLU A 34 0.69 22.41 21.79
N GLU A 35 -0.15 22.00 22.73
CA GLU A 35 -1.34 21.17 22.46
C GLU A 35 -2.27 21.81 21.42
N GLU A 36 -2.54 23.11 21.56
CA GLU A 36 -3.56 23.81 20.75
C GLU A 36 -3.14 23.99 19.28
N ALA A 37 -1.86 24.29 19.02
CA ALA A 37 -1.32 24.40 17.66
C ALA A 37 -1.21 23.03 16.98
N ASN A 38 -0.84 21.99 17.75
CA ASN A 38 -0.64 20.66 17.21
C ASN A 38 -1.94 19.87 17.03
N GLU A 39 -2.99 20.17 17.78
CA GLU A 39 -4.28 19.47 17.68
C GLU A 39 -4.88 19.56 16.26
N ALA A 40 -4.76 20.73 15.61
CA ALA A 40 -5.25 20.92 14.25
C ALA A 40 -4.49 20.07 13.22
N ASP A 41 -3.17 19.94 13.37
CA ASP A 41 -2.33 19.17 12.46
C ASP A 41 -2.43 17.66 12.73
N GLU A 42 -2.58 17.27 14.00
CA GLU A 42 -2.91 15.90 14.38
C GLU A 42 -4.24 15.45 13.77
N LYS A 43 -5.29 16.28 13.85
CA LYS A 43 -6.61 15.98 13.23
C LYS A 43 -6.48 15.74 11.72
N LYS A 44 -5.70 16.57 11.01
CA LYS A 44 -5.43 16.38 9.56
C LYS A 44 -4.67 15.07 9.32
N HIS A 45 -3.67 14.79 10.13
CA HIS A 45 -2.86 13.58 10.03
C HIS A 45 -3.70 12.32 10.23
N VAL A 46 -4.53 12.27 11.28
CA VAL A 46 -5.46 11.18 11.57
C VAL A 46 -6.44 10.97 10.41
N LYS A 47 -7.03 12.05 9.88
CA LYS A 47 -7.93 11.97 8.72
C LYS A 47 -7.25 11.36 7.50
N LYS A 48 -6.00 11.77 7.22
CA LYS A 48 -5.20 11.23 6.11
C LYS A 48 -4.86 9.75 6.32
N LEU A 49 -4.51 9.37 7.55
CA LEU A 49 -4.19 8.00 7.93
C LEU A 49 -5.41 7.08 7.78
N ASN A 50 -6.56 7.49 8.31
CA ASN A 50 -7.81 6.73 8.19
C ASN A 50 -8.23 6.55 6.72
N LYS A 51 -8.12 7.61 5.91
CA LYS A 51 -8.41 7.53 4.47
C LYS A 51 -7.47 6.57 3.73
N ARG A 52 -6.20 6.49 4.13
CA ARG A 52 -5.25 5.51 3.56
C ARG A 52 -5.62 4.09 3.97
N ARG A 53 -5.86 3.88 5.27
CA ARG A 53 -6.28 2.58 5.83
C ARG A 53 -7.54 2.05 5.15
N GLU A 54 -8.56 2.88 4.98
CA GLU A 54 -9.81 2.50 4.31
C GLU A 54 -9.60 2.08 2.86
N LYS A 55 -8.77 2.82 2.10
CA LYS A 55 -8.44 2.46 0.71
C LYS A 55 -7.69 1.13 0.62
N GLU A 56 -6.78 0.87 1.54
CA GLU A 56 -6.04 -0.40 1.59
C GLU A 56 -6.95 -1.56 1.96
N LEU A 57 -7.81 -1.40 2.97
CA LEU A 57 -8.82 -2.38 3.34
C LEU A 57 -9.75 -2.70 2.16
N ARG A 58 -10.24 -1.67 1.46
CA ARG A 58 -11.09 -1.88 0.28
C ARG A 58 -10.39 -2.63 -0.84
N LYS A 59 -9.09 -2.37 -1.06
CA LYS A 59 -8.28 -3.12 -2.03
C LYS A 59 -8.12 -4.59 -1.60
N GLN A 60 -7.86 -4.86 -0.33
CA GLN A 60 -7.74 -6.21 0.20
C GLN A 60 -9.07 -6.97 0.10
N GLN A 61 -10.17 -6.34 0.51
CA GLN A 61 -11.52 -6.90 0.38
C GLN A 61 -11.86 -7.23 -1.08
N LYS A 62 -11.56 -6.33 -2.01
CA LYS A 62 -11.80 -6.59 -3.44
C LYS A 62 -10.98 -7.78 -3.94
N LYS A 63 -9.70 -7.88 -3.58
CA LYS A 63 -8.85 -9.02 -3.98
C LYS A 63 -9.41 -10.34 -3.46
N LEU A 64 -9.79 -10.39 -2.18
CA LEU A 64 -10.42 -11.58 -1.60
C LEU A 64 -11.72 -11.93 -2.31
N GLN A 65 -12.55 -10.95 -2.61
CA GLN A 65 -13.79 -11.17 -3.37
C GLN A 65 -13.52 -11.70 -4.78
N ASP A 66 -12.54 -11.14 -5.48
CA ASP A 66 -12.16 -11.59 -6.83
C ASP A 66 -11.55 -13.02 -6.80
N GLU A 67 -10.79 -13.36 -5.76
CA GLU A 67 -10.26 -14.71 -5.53
C GLU A 67 -11.38 -15.70 -5.20
N MET A 68 -12.29 -15.36 -4.29
CA MET A 68 -13.44 -16.19 -3.95
C MET A 68 -14.37 -16.42 -5.16
N ALA A 69 -14.65 -15.36 -5.92
CA ALA A 69 -15.47 -15.48 -7.13
C ALA A 69 -14.82 -16.36 -8.21
N LYS A 70 -13.48 -16.38 -8.29
CA LYS A 70 -12.76 -17.29 -9.19
C LYS A 70 -12.87 -18.74 -8.74
N VAL A 71 -12.70 -19.01 -7.45
CA VAL A 71 -12.88 -20.35 -6.88
C VAL A 71 -14.30 -20.85 -7.14
N ASP A 72 -15.32 -20.04 -6.87
CA ASP A 72 -16.72 -20.41 -7.13
C ASP A 72 -17.02 -20.61 -8.64
N SER A 73 -16.32 -19.93 -9.55
CA SER A 73 -16.53 -20.08 -11.01
C SER A 73 -15.76 -21.24 -11.66
N ASP A 74 -14.63 -21.65 -11.06
CA ASP A 74 -13.81 -22.76 -11.55
C ASP A 74 -14.27 -24.11 -10.94
N ASP A 75 -14.98 -24.12 -9.81
CA ASP A 75 -15.50 -25.33 -9.16
C ASP A 75 -16.66 -26.02 -9.94
N ASP A 76 -17.35 -25.31 -10.84
CA ASP A 76 -18.37 -25.90 -11.73
C ASP A 76 -17.77 -26.59 -12.97
N ILE A 77 -16.51 -26.31 -13.30
CA ILE A 77 -15.83 -26.83 -14.49
C ILE A 77 -14.93 -27.99 -14.08
N PRO A 78 -15.10 -29.21 -14.65
CA PRO A 78 -14.23 -30.34 -14.33
C PRO A 78 -12.75 -29.98 -14.49
N PHE A 79 -11.90 -30.44 -13.57
CA PHE A 79 -10.46 -30.08 -13.49
C PHE A 79 -9.71 -30.10 -14.84
N PHE A 80 -10.02 -31.04 -15.73
CA PHE A 80 -9.38 -31.12 -17.05
C PHE A 80 -9.73 -29.94 -17.98
N MET A 81 -10.87 -29.27 -17.80
CA MET A 81 -11.26 -28.08 -18.58
C MET A 81 -10.77 -26.76 -17.95
N GLN A 82 -10.13 -26.81 -16.78
CA GLN A 82 -9.43 -25.65 -16.21
C GLN A 82 -8.08 -25.40 -16.90
N ASP A 83 -7.57 -26.34 -17.70
CA ASP A 83 -6.33 -26.20 -18.46
C ASP A 83 -6.41 -25.00 -19.42
N ALA A 84 -5.36 -24.18 -19.40
CA ALA A 84 -5.25 -22.97 -20.21
C ALA A 84 -5.41 -23.26 -21.72
N SER A 85 -4.96 -24.44 -22.18
CA SER A 85 -5.04 -24.87 -23.57
C SER A 85 -6.48 -25.18 -23.99
N ILE A 86 -7.25 -25.81 -23.12
CA ILE A 86 -8.65 -26.16 -23.39
C ILE A 86 -9.52 -24.90 -23.33
N LYS A 87 -9.30 -24.01 -22.36
CA LYS A 87 -9.97 -22.71 -22.30
C LYS A 87 -9.69 -21.85 -23.54
N ALA A 88 -8.45 -21.86 -24.05
CA ALA A 88 -8.10 -21.14 -25.28
C ALA A 88 -8.83 -21.70 -26.50
N ALA A 89 -8.82 -23.03 -26.68
CA ALA A 89 -9.50 -23.68 -27.80
C ALA A 89 -11.01 -23.46 -27.81
N MET A 90 -11.67 -23.44 -26.64
CA MET A 90 -13.11 -23.15 -26.56
C MET A 90 -13.45 -21.70 -26.92
N ARG A 91 -12.58 -20.74 -26.55
CA ARG A 91 -12.77 -19.32 -26.92
C ARG A 91 -12.62 -19.12 -28.42
N GLU A 92 -11.59 -19.72 -29.02
CA GLU A 92 -11.36 -19.65 -30.47
C GLU A 92 -12.58 -20.18 -31.25
N ARG A 93 -13.12 -21.33 -30.81
CA ARG A 93 -14.32 -21.91 -31.42
C ARG A 93 -15.56 -21.03 -31.30
N ALA A 94 -15.76 -20.40 -30.14
CA ALA A 94 -16.89 -19.49 -29.92
C ALA A 94 -16.77 -18.20 -30.76
N GLU A 95 -15.55 -17.71 -30.99
CA GLU A 95 -15.28 -16.59 -31.88
C GLU A 95 -15.52 -16.97 -33.35
N GLU A 96 -15.09 -18.16 -33.77
CA GLU A 96 -15.39 -18.70 -35.10
C GLU A 96 -16.90 -18.84 -35.34
N ASP A 97 -17.65 -19.40 -34.37
CA ASP A 97 -19.10 -19.56 -34.46
C ASP A 97 -19.81 -18.20 -34.57
N MET A 98 -19.38 -17.19 -33.81
CA MET A 98 -19.91 -15.83 -33.90
C MET A 98 -19.62 -15.17 -35.26
N VAL A 99 -18.40 -15.37 -35.79
CA VAL A 99 -18.01 -14.84 -37.10
C VAL A 99 -18.82 -15.52 -38.21
N GLN A 100 -19.01 -16.84 -38.13
CA GLN A 100 -19.84 -17.59 -39.08
C GLN A 100 -21.31 -17.17 -39.01
N PHE A 101 -21.86 -17.00 -37.80
CA PHE A 101 -23.23 -16.51 -37.61
C PHE A 101 -23.41 -15.12 -38.25
N ARG A 102 -22.50 -14.17 -37.97
CA ARG A 102 -22.52 -12.84 -38.58
C ARG A 102 -22.31 -12.85 -40.10
N ALA A 103 -21.55 -13.80 -40.62
CA ALA A 103 -21.35 -13.97 -42.05
C ALA A 103 -22.59 -14.57 -42.74
N SER A 104 -23.38 -15.37 -42.03
CA SER A 104 -24.65 -15.94 -42.53
C SER A 104 -25.84 -14.99 -42.46
N GLU A 105 -25.72 -13.85 -41.77
CA GLU A 105 -26.77 -12.83 -41.59
C GLU A 105 -26.68 -11.67 -42.60
N ASN A 106 -25.73 -11.72 -43.54
CA ASN A 106 -25.58 -10.82 -44.71
C ASN A 106 -25.85 -11.56 -46.02
#